data_AF-A0A8X6N2Y3-F1
#
_entry.id   AF-A0A8X6N2Y3-F1
#
_cell.length_a   1.000
_cell.length_b   1.000
_cell.length_c   1.000
_cell.angle_alpha   90.00
_cell.angle_beta   90.00
_cell.angle_gamma   90.00
#
_symmetry.space_group_name_H-M   'P 1'
#
loop_
_entity.id
_entity.type
_entity.pdbx_description
1 polymer ?
#
loop_
_entity_poly.entity_id
_entity_poly.type
_entity_poly.pdbx_seq_one_letter_code
_entity_poly.pdbx_strand_id
1 'polypeptide(L)'
;MMLYHFFQENHCMRIKILGDCYYCVSGLPVSRPSHATNCVQMGLSMIEAIRVVREATEVNVDMRIGVHTGDVLCGVLGLRKWQFDVWSDDVTLANHMESGGVPGKVHITKATLQQLDGQFEAEPGNGQQRDQYLADHQVETFLIVPTKKPESLAPLLGEVDLRRSFRTRISTKMSKYMECWGADKPFANISESTLAKNIRLTSLALIETNLIPGADSGFSCRQCEKRDDLNPILLKFYDSGLERAFRNQPDNKFAVSMACVCILFLCNAGLQLLVFSV
;
A
#
# COMPACT_ATOMS: atom_id res chain seq x y z
N MET A 1 -2.18 5.62 -15.36
CA MET A 1 -1.71 4.75 -16.46
C MET A 1 -0.18 4.70 -16.59
N MET A 2 0.53 5.84 -16.66
CA MET A 2 1.98 5.89 -16.94
C MET A 2 2.87 5.21 -15.88
N LEU A 3 2.68 5.47 -14.57
CA LEU A 3 3.51 4.82 -13.53
C LEU A 3 3.27 3.29 -13.43
N TYR A 4 2.05 2.82 -13.72
CA TYR A 4 1.75 1.38 -13.68
C TYR A 4 2.51 0.58 -14.73
N HIS A 5 2.68 1.17 -15.93
CA HIS A 5 3.48 0.57 -16.99
C HIS A 5 4.94 0.39 -16.56
N PHE A 6 5.54 1.45 -16.00
CA PHE A 6 6.92 1.37 -15.51
C PHE A 6 7.12 0.35 -14.39
N PHE A 7 6.13 0.15 -13.51
CA PHE A 7 6.18 -0.87 -12.46
C PHE A 7 6.26 -2.29 -13.03
N GLN A 8 5.50 -2.57 -14.10
CA GLN A 8 5.52 -3.88 -14.75
C GLN A 8 6.81 -4.11 -15.54
N GLU A 9 7.29 -3.10 -16.25
CA GLU A 9 8.52 -3.19 -17.05
C GLU A 9 9.77 -3.37 -16.18
N ASN A 10 9.85 -2.67 -15.05
CA ASN A 10 11.01 -2.72 -14.16
C ASN A 10 10.82 -3.72 -13.01
N HIS A 11 9.83 -4.62 -13.07
CA HIS A 11 9.58 -5.62 -12.02
C HIS A 11 9.54 -5.05 -10.58
N CYS A 12 8.93 -3.88 -10.42
CA CYS A 12 8.76 -3.19 -9.14
C CYS A 12 7.29 -3.27 -8.71
N MET A 13 7.05 -3.53 -7.43
CA MET A 13 5.72 -3.54 -6.83
C MET A 13 5.43 -2.21 -6.17
N ARG A 14 4.28 -1.60 -6.49
CA ARG A 14 3.77 -0.45 -5.75
C ARG A 14 3.18 -0.91 -4.41
N ILE A 15 3.60 -0.26 -3.31
CA ILE A 15 3.10 -0.57 -1.96
C ILE A 15 2.04 0.42 -1.52
N LYS A 16 2.40 1.71 -1.47
CA LYS A 16 1.57 2.75 -0.87
C LYS A 16 1.73 4.08 -1.60
N ILE A 17 0.71 4.92 -1.47
CA ILE A 17 0.74 6.32 -1.87
C ILE A 17 0.41 7.13 -0.61
N LEU A 18 1.28 8.06 -0.23
CA LEU A 18 1.12 8.94 0.92
C LEU A 18 1.22 10.39 0.43
N GLY A 19 0.07 11.02 0.19
CA GLY A 19 0.04 12.36 -0.39
C GLY A 19 0.61 12.37 -1.81
N ASP A 20 1.71 13.09 -2.00
CA ASP A 20 2.50 13.18 -3.22
C ASP A 20 3.65 12.15 -3.28
N CYS A 21 3.91 11.44 -2.18
CA CYS A 21 4.92 10.40 -2.12
C CYS A 21 4.40 9.04 -2.63
N TYR A 22 5.21 8.39 -3.46
CA TYR A 22 4.92 7.08 -4.06
C TYR A 22 5.95 6.05 -3.63
N TYR A 23 5.50 4.95 -3.03
CA TYR A 23 6.36 3.86 -2.57
C TYR A 23 6.36 2.68 -3.53
N CYS A 24 7.56 2.21 -3.84
CA CYS A 24 7.76 0.98 -4.57
C CYS A 24 8.93 0.17 -4.06
N VAL A 25 8.83 -1.15 -4.22
CA VAL A 25 9.84 -2.12 -3.79
C VAL A 25 10.07 -3.14 -4.90
N SER A 26 11.29 -3.67 -4.98
CA SER A 26 11.61 -4.83 -5.82
C SER A 26 12.21 -5.93 -4.96
N GLY A 27 12.07 -7.20 -5.38
CA GLY A 27 12.53 -8.35 -4.59
C GLY A 27 11.53 -8.85 -3.52
N LEU A 28 10.27 -8.40 -3.56
CA LEU A 28 9.19 -8.92 -2.72
C LEU A 28 8.00 -9.43 -3.54
N PRO A 29 7.28 -10.47 -3.09
CA PRO A 29 7.58 -11.33 -1.93
C PRO A 29 8.69 -12.37 -2.21
N VAL A 30 9.16 -12.44 -3.46
CA VAL A 30 10.24 -13.34 -3.88
C VAL A 30 11.49 -12.52 -4.14
N SER A 31 12.56 -12.83 -3.41
CA SER A 31 13.86 -12.17 -3.60
C SER A 31 14.38 -12.40 -5.02
N ARG A 32 14.94 -11.35 -5.60
CA ARG A 32 15.48 -11.32 -6.97
C ARG A 32 16.84 -10.65 -6.97
N PRO A 33 17.90 -11.24 -7.54
CA PRO A 33 19.24 -10.65 -7.49
C PRO A 33 19.33 -9.27 -8.17
N SER A 34 18.47 -8.98 -9.15
CA SER A 34 18.44 -7.71 -9.87
C SER A 34 17.55 -6.62 -9.24
N HIS A 35 17.10 -6.80 -7.98
CA HIS A 35 16.17 -5.86 -7.36
C HIS A 35 16.70 -4.42 -7.27
N ALA A 36 18.00 -4.24 -7.01
CA ALA A 36 18.62 -2.91 -6.94
C ALA A 36 18.62 -2.19 -8.30
N THR A 37 19.08 -2.88 -9.34
CA THR A 37 19.07 -2.39 -10.73
C THR A 37 17.67 -2.00 -11.18
N ASN A 38 16.68 -2.86 -10.89
CA ASN A 38 15.28 -2.62 -11.21
C ASN A 38 14.75 -1.32 -10.56
N CYS A 39 15.02 -1.12 -9.26
CA CYS A 39 14.59 0.08 -8.54
C CYS A 39 15.27 1.36 -9.06
N VAL A 40 16.57 1.31 -9.38
CA VAL A 40 17.29 2.47 -9.94
C VAL A 40 16.79 2.80 -11.34
N GLN A 41 16.60 1.78 -12.19
CA GLN A 41 16.07 1.96 -13.55
C GLN A 41 14.65 2.53 -13.52
N MET A 42 13.81 2.05 -12.60
CA MET A 42 12.48 2.60 -12.36
C MET A 42 12.55 4.09 -12.02
N GLY A 43 13.45 4.49 -11.12
CA GLY A 43 13.64 5.89 -10.74
C GLY A 43 14.04 6.77 -11.93
N LEU A 44 14.97 6.29 -12.76
CA LEU A 44 15.39 7.01 -13.97
C LEU A 44 14.23 7.18 -14.96
N SER A 45 13.43 6.14 -15.19
CA SER A 45 12.24 6.22 -16.06
C SER A 45 11.19 7.19 -15.51
N MET A 46 11.00 7.25 -14.19
CA MET A 46 10.09 8.22 -13.57
C MET A 46 10.55 9.66 -13.78
N ILE A 47 11.85 9.94 -13.63
CA ILE A 47 12.44 11.27 -13.87
C ILE A 47 12.25 11.68 -15.35
N GLU A 48 12.44 10.75 -16.28
CA GLU A 48 12.24 11.05 -17.70
C GLU A 48 10.76 11.33 -18.01
N ALA A 49 9.86 10.56 -17.41
CA ALA A 49 8.43 10.75 -17.60
C ALA A 49 7.93 12.11 -17.06
N ILE A 50 8.42 12.56 -15.90
CA ILE A 50 8.04 13.88 -15.37
C ILE A 50 8.60 15.02 -16.24
N ARG A 51 9.76 14.84 -16.89
CA ARG A 51 10.29 15.82 -17.86
C ARG A 51 9.35 15.99 -19.05
N VAL A 52 8.84 14.89 -19.62
CA VAL A 52 7.84 14.94 -20.70
C VAL A 52 6.56 15.67 -20.26
N VAL A 53 6.09 15.40 -19.04
CA VAL A 53 4.91 16.09 -18.49
C VAL A 53 5.16 17.58 -18.28
N ARG A 54 6.35 17.95 -17.76
CA ARG A 54 6.76 19.35 -17.58
C ARG A 54 6.78 20.09 -18.91
N GLU A 55 7.32 19.49 -19.97
CA GLU A 55 7.33 20.07 -21.32
C GLU A 55 5.92 20.22 -21.90
N ALA A 56 5.03 19.25 -21.68
CA ALA A 56 3.67 19.27 -22.20
C ALA A 56 2.73 20.24 -21.46
N THR A 57 2.96 20.45 -20.17
CA THR A 57 2.09 21.23 -19.28
C THR A 57 2.61 22.64 -18.97
N GLU A 58 3.88 22.91 -19.28
CA GLU A 58 4.60 24.14 -18.92
C GLU A 58 4.64 24.41 -17.40
N VAL A 59 4.38 23.39 -16.57
CA VAL A 59 4.48 23.50 -15.11
C VAL A 59 5.82 22.96 -14.64
N ASN A 60 6.55 23.76 -13.88
CA ASN A 60 7.84 23.41 -13.27
C ASN A 60 7.65 22.42 -12.09
N VAL A 61 7.39 21.14 -12.39
CA VAL A 61 7.23 20.06 -11.41
C VAL A 61 8.40 19.08 -11.51
N ASP A 62 9.04 18.79 -10.36
CA ASP A 62 10.15 17.84 -10.24
C ASP A 62 9.89 16.77 -9.19
N MET A 63 10.71 15.73 -9.21
CA MET A 63 10.64 14.60 -8.29
C MET A 63 11.99 14.35 -7.64
N ARG A 64 11.98 14.09 -6.33
CA ARG A 64 13.11 13.47 -5.64
C ARG A 64 12.88 11.97 -5.57
N ILE A 65 13.96 11.20 -5.69
CA ILE A 65 13.89 9.74 -5.63
C ILE A 65 15.01 9.25 -4.73
N GLY A 66 14.64 8.55 -3.66
CA GLY A 66 15.56 7.86 -2.75
C GLY A 66 15.45 6.35 -2.92
N VAL A 67 16.59 5.65 -3.01
CA VAL A 67 16.66 4.19 -3.09
C VAL A 67 17.65 3.65 -2.06
N HIS A 68 17.20 2.65 -1.32
CA HIS A 68 18.01 1.92 -0.38
C HIS A 68 17.74 0.42 -0.53
N THR A 69 18.80 -0.37 -0.34
CA THR A 69 18.72 -1.83 -0.26
C THR A 69 18.97 -2.24 1.17
N GLY A 70 18.04 -2.99 1.74
CA GLY A 70 18.19 -3.62 3.04
C GLY A 70 17.17 -4.74 3.24
N ASP A 71 17.06 -5.19 4.48
CA ASP A 71 16.15 -6.24 4.89
C ASP A 71 14.81 -5.64 5.33
N VAL A 72 13.72 -6.29 4.95
CA VAL A 72 12.39 -5.76 5.22
C VAL A 72 11.40 -6.83 5.66
N LEU A 73 10.56 -6.48 6.63
CA LEU A 73 9.41 -7.28 7.01
C LEU A 73 8.21 -6.82 6.20
N CYS A 74 7.62 -7.73 5.43
CA CYS A 74 6.41 -7.45 4.66
C CYS A 74 5.25 -8.35 5.09
N GLY A 75 4.04 -7.83 5.04
CA GLY A 75 2.85 -8.58 5.44
C GLY A 75 1.56 -7.93 4.98
N VAL A 76 0.45 -8.63 5.22
CA VAL A 76 -0.89 -8.11 4.96
C VAL A 76 -1.52 -7.67 6.28
N LEU A 77 -1.93 -6.41 6.37
CA LEU A 77 -2.62 -5.85 7.53
C LEU A 77 -4.09 -5.62 7.27
N GLY A 78 -4.88 -5.68 8.34
CA GLY A 78 -6.28 -5.27 8.38
C GLY A 78 -7.23 -6.44 8.50
N LEU A 79 -8.28 -6.28 9.30
CA LEU A 79 -9.29 -7.33 9.53
C LEU A 79 -10.41 -7.30 8.48
N ARG A 80 -10.73 -6.12 7.95
CA ARG A 80 -11.82 -5.89 6.98
C ARG A 80 -11.36 -5.40 5.61
N LYS A 81 -10.30 -4.59 5.59
CA LYS A 81 -9.65 -4.10 4.37
C LYS A 81 -8.20 -4.48 4.45
N TRP A 82 -7.78 -5.40 3.59
CA TRP A 82 -6.44 -5.93 3.64
C TRP A 82 -5.52 -5.09 2.79
N GLN A 83 -4.40 -4.71 3.37
CA GLN A 83 -3.36 -3.92 2.72
C GLN A 83 -2.03 -4.61 2.91
N PHE A 84 -1.35 -4.90 1.81
CA PHE A 84 0.04 -5.31 1.86
C PHE A 84 0.91 -4.10 2.16
N ASP A 85 1.78 -4.23 3.14
CA ASP A 85 2.64 -3.14 3.60
C ASP A 85 3.98 -3.69 4.11
N VAL A 86 4.97 -2.82 4.23
CA VAL A 86 6.37 -3.16 4.49
C VAL A 86 6.92 -2.27 5.60
N TRP A 87 7.60 -2.87 6.59
CA TRP A 87 8.21 -2.19 7.73
C TRP A 87 9.67 -2.63 7.90
N SER A 88 10.55 -1.66 8.11
CA SER A 88 11.93 -1.87 8.53
C SER A 88 12.56 -0.52 8.89
N ASP A 89 13.67 -0.57 9.61
CA ASP A 89 14.56 0.58 9.74
C ASP A 89 15.15 0.96 8.37
N ASP A 90 15.32 -0.01 7.48
CA ASP A 90 15.78 0.21 6.10
C ASP A 90 14.75 0.98 5.26
N VAL A 91 13.45 0.80 5.52
CA VAL A 91 12.38 1.61 4.89
C VAL A 91 12.44 3.05 5.40
N THR A 92 12.74 3.24 6.69
CA THR A 92 12.92 4.56 7.28
C THR A 92 14.15 5.25 6.70
N LEU A 93 15.27 4.54 6.53
CA LEU A 93 16.45 5.05 5.84
C LEU A 93 16.13 5.44 4.38
N ALA A 94 15.34 4.64 3.65
CA ALA A 94 14.91 4.98 2.30
C ALA A 94 14.08 6.29 2.24
N ASN A 95 13.24 6.55 3.25
CA ASN A 95 12.51 7.82 3.37
C ASN A 95 13.47 9.00 3.54
N HIS A 96 14.45 8.88 4.43
CA HIS A 96 15.47 9.91 4.63
C HIS A 96 16.35 10.10 3.39
N MET A 97 16.58 9.04 2.61
CA MET A 97 17.25 9.14 1.31
C MET A 97 16.43 9.92 0.27
N GLU A 98 15.10 9.81 0.24
CA GLU A 98 14.29 10.67 -0.63
C GLU A 98 14.30 12.12 -0.14
N SER A 99 14.15 12.32 1.16
CA SER A 99 14.10 13.66 1.78
C SER A 99 15.43 14.41 1.62
N GLY A 100 16.55 13.71 1.78
CA GLY A 100 17.90 14.21 1.49
C GLY A 100 18.28 14.20 0.00
N GLY A 101 17.36 13.83 -0.88
CA GLY A 101 17.54 13.72 -2.32
C GLY A 101 17.63 15.06 -3.05
N VAL A 102 18.21 15.04 -4.24
CA VAL A 102 18.25 16.20 -5.16
C VAL A 102 17.16 16.01 -6.22
N PRO A 103 16.31 17.03 -6.48
CA PRO A 103 15.29 16.93 -7.52
C PRO A 103 15.88 16.55 -8.89
N GLY A 104 15.18 15.68 -9.61
CA GLY A 104 15.58 15.22 -10.94
C GLY A 104 16.74 14.23 -10.95
N LYS A 105 17.17 13.72 -9.79
CA LYS A 105 18.22 12.70 -9.64
C LYS A 105 17.76 11.54 -8.77
N VAL A 106 18.33 10.36 -9.02
CA VAL A 106 18.14 9.17 -8.17
C VAL A 106 19.25 9.15 -7.12
N HIS A 107 18.86 9.25 -5.85
CA HIS A 107 19.76 9.26 -4.70
C HIS A 107 19.79 7.88 -4.06
N ILE A 108 20.99 7.30 -3.95
CA ILE A 108 21.17 5.92 -3.50
C ILE A 108 22.16 5.83 -2.34
N THR A 109 22.01 4.78 -1.53
CA THR A 109 22.97 4.43 -0.47
C THR A 109 24.14 3.61 -1.03
N LYS A 110 25.24 3.54 -0.26
CA LYS A 110 26.35 2.61 -0.54
C LYS A 110 25.91 1.16 -0.71
N ALA A 111 24.97 0.69 0.12
CA ALA A 111 24.45 -0.67 0.04
C ALA A 111 23.81 -0.96 -1.32
N THR A 112 23.03 -0.01 -1.84
CA THR A 112 22.46 -0.11 -3.19
C THR A 112 23.56 -0.07 -4.25
N LEU A 113 24.53 0.83 -4.14
CA LEU A 113 25.62 0.96 -5.12
C LEU A 113 26.41 -0.35 -5.29
N GLN A 114 26.69 -1.05 -4.18
CA GLN A 114 27.39 -2.34 -4.20
C GLN A 114 26.64 -3.43 -4.98
N GLN A 115 25.32 -3.32 -5.10
CA GLN A 115 24.48 -4.29 -5.82
C GLN A 115 24.18 -3.90 -7.27
N LEU A 116 24.69 -2.76 -7.73
CA LEU A 116 24.50 -2.31 -9.12
C LEU A 116 25.56 -2.86 -10.08
N ASP A 117 26.54 -3.64 -9.58
CA ASP A 117 27.60 -4.29 -10.35
C ASP A 117 28.34 -3.37 -11.34
N GLY A 118 28.44 -2.06 -11.02
CA GLY A 118 29.09 -1.06 -11.87
C GLY A 118 28.34 -0.72 -13.17
N GLN A 119 27.06 -1.10 -13.30
CA GLN A 119 26.25 -0.79 -14.50
C GLN A 119 25.88 0.69 -14.63
N PHE A 120 25.96 1.44 -13.53
CA PHE A 120 25.62 2.85 -13.47
C PHE A 120 26.80 3.67 -12.97
N GLU A 121 26.97 4.85 -13.55
CA GLU A 121 27.90 5.85 -13.04
C GLU A 121 27.25 6.60 -11.87
N ALA A 122 28.00 6.81 -10.80
CA ALA A 122 27.52 7.45 -9.60
C ALA A 122 28.51 8.52 -9.12
N GLU A 123 27.98 9.69 -8.75
CA GLU A 123 28.73 10.79 -8.15
C GLU A 123 28.46 10.88 -6.64
N PRO A 124 29.35 11.49 -5.84
CA PRO A 124 29.12 11.70 -4.41
C PRO A 124 27.84 12.50 -4.15
N GLY A 125 26.93 11.95 -3.34
CA GLY A 125 25.62 12.56 -3.11
C GLY A 125 25.58 13.60 -2.00
N ASN A 126 26.51 13.55 -1.03
CA ASN A 126 26.56 14.46 0.13
C ASN A 126 25.22 14.59 0.88
N GLY A 127 24.44 13.50 1.01
CA GLY A 127 23.11 13.51 1.64
C GLY A 127 23.10 14.03 3.08
N GLN A 128 24.20 13.81 3.81
CA GLN A 128 24.42 14.27 5.18
C GLN A 128 24.27 15.79 5.37
N GLN A 129 24.50 16.58 4.32
CA GLN A 129 24.36 18.04 4.40
C GLN A 129 22.88 18.48 4.31
N ARG A 130 22.00 17.61 3.81
CA ARG A 130 20.59 17.94 3.51
C ARG A 130 19.61 17.25 4.45
N ASP A 131 20.00 16.12 5.05
CA ASP A 131 19.19 15.38 6.00
C ASP A 131 20.02 15.01 7.24
N GLN A 132 19.49 15.35 8.42
CA GLN A 132 20.17 15.16 9.70
C GLN A 132 20.26 13.68 10.09
N TYR A 133 19.25 12.86 9.77
CA TYR A 133 19.27 11.43 10.05
C TYR A 133 20.42 10.76 9.30
N LEU A 134 20.66 11.13 8.04
CA LEU A 134 21.79 10.65 7.25
C LEU A 134 23.14 11.07 7.86
N ALA A 135 23.24 12.27 8.42
CA ALA A 135 24.43 12.76 9.09
C ALA A 135 24.73 12.00 10.40
N ASP A 136 23.71 11.84 11.25
CA ASP A 136 23.83 11.17 12.55
C ASP A 136 24.22 9.70 12.40
N HIS A 137 23.69 9.02 11.37
CA HIS A 137 24.00 7.62 11.07
C HIS A 137 25.21 7.46 10.13
N GLN A 138 25.90 8.55 9.77
CA GLN A 138 27.08 8.56 8.90
C GLN A 138 26.88 7.79 7.59
N VAL A 139 25.69 7.91 6.99
CA VAL A 139 25.32 7.15 5.79
C VAL A 139 26.09 7.71 4.60
N GLU A 140 26.83 6.85 3.91
CA GLU A 140 27.49 7.19 2.65
C GLU A 140 26.50 7.10 1.48
N THR A 141 26.41 8.17 0.70
CA THR A 141 25.36 8.34 -0.31
C THR A 141 25.88 8.81 -1.66
N PHE A 142 25.20 8.43 -2.73
CA PHE A 142 25.61 8.68 -4.12
C PHE A 142 24.42 9.10 -4.98
N LEU A 143 24.65 9.90 -6.02
CA LEU A 143 23.65 10.26 -7.02
C LEU A 143 23.97 9.54 -8.32
N ILE A 144 22.97 8.92 -8.93
CA ILE A 144 23.15 8.24 -10.22
C ILE A 144 23.22 9.29 -11.33
N VAL A 145 24.27 9.20 -12.15
CA VAL A 145 24.46 10.00 -13.36
C VAL A 145 23.82 9.26 -14.53
N PRO A 146 22.86 9.87 -15.26
CA PRO A 146 22.27 9.24 -16.44
C PRO A 146 23.32 9.07 -17.55
N THR A 147 23.77 7.85 -17.83
CA THR A 147 24.87 7.56 -18.78
C THR A 147 24.47 7.44 -20.24
N LYS A 148 23.17 7.44 -20.57
CA LYS A 148 22.67 7.41 -21.96
C LYS A 148 21.77 8.59 -22.25
N LYS A 149 21.95 9.22 -23.43
CA LYS A 149 20.86 9.97 -24.07
C LYS A 149 19.65 9.03 -24.11
N PRO A 150 18.49 9.45 -23.59
CA PRO A 150 17.33 8.58 -23.59
C PRO A 150 17.05 8.15 -25.03
N GLU A 151 17.14 6.85 -25.32
CA GLU A 151 16.37 6.29 -26.42
C GLU A 151 14.94 6.72 -26.13
N SER A 152 14.39 7.52 -27.04
CA SER A 152 13.15 8.23 -26.78
C SER A 152 12.10 7.22 -26.32
N LEU A 153 11.52 7.43 -25.14
CA LEU A 153 10.29 6.74 -24.72
C LEU A 153 9.08 7.17 -25.57
N ALA A 154 9.30 8.03 -26.57
CA ALA A 154 8.32 8.54 -27.52
C ALA A 154 7.52 7.43 -28.26
N PRO A 155 8.08 6.25 -28.62
CA PRO A 155 7.29 5.19 -29.25
C PRO A 155 6.39 4.42 -28.26
N LEU A 156 6.77 4.34 -26.97
CA LEU A 156 6.00 3.64 -25.93
C LEU A 156 4.84 4.50 -25.42
N LEU A 157 4.99 5.81 -25.45
CA LEU A 157 3.92 6.79 -25.26
C LEU A 157 3.17 7.01 -26.58
N GLY A 158 2.66 5.95 -27.19
CA GLY A 158 1.96 6.04 -28.48
C GLY A 158 0.92 7.16 -28.47
N GLU A 159 1.12 8.18 -29.30
CA GLU A 159 0.32 9.42 -29.49
C GLU A 159 -0.86 9.60 -28.52
N VAL A 160 -0.60 9.64 -27.21
CA VAL A 160 -1.62 10.09 -26.27
C VAL A 160 -1.56 11.59 -26.39
N ASP A 161 -2.60 12.17 -26.99
CA ASP A 161 -2.80 13.61 -27.21
C ASP A 161 -2.89 14.35 -25.85
N LEU A 162 -1.77 14.41 -25.12
CA LEU A 162 -1.61 15.09 -23.83
C LEU A 162 -1.95 16.57 -24.00
N ARG A 163 -1.61 17.16 -25.15
CA ARG A 163 -1.83 18.58 -25.46
C ARG A 163 -3.31 19.00 -25.38
N ARG A 164 -4.24 18.09 -25.70
CA ARG A 164 -5.67 18.39 -25.66
C ARG A 164 -6.28 18.24 -24.26
N SER A 165 -5.67 17.44 -23.39
CA SER A 165 -6.19 17.14 -22.05
C SER A 165 -5.83 18.20 -20.99
N PHE A 166 -4.65 18.83 -21.09
CA PHE A 166 -4.18 19.79 -20.09
C PHE A 166 -4.74 21.22 -20.22
N ARG A 167 -5.48 21.54 -21.30
CA ARG A 167 -6.12 22.86 -21.46
C ARG A 167 -7.39 23.06 -20.62
N THR A 168 -7.96 22.01 -20.03
CA THR A 168 -9.14 22.12 -19.18
C THR A 168 -8.76 22.19 -17.69
N ARG A 169 -8.82 23.42 -17.15
CA ARG A 169 -8.89 23.81 -15.73
C ARG A 169 -8.70 22.68 -14.69
N ILE A 170 -7.53 22.72 -14.05
CA ILE A 170 -7.23 22.20 -12.73
C ILE A 170 -8.22 22.82 -11.73
N SER A 171 -9.26 22.10 -11.27
CA SER A 171 -9.92 22.48 -10.00
C SER A 171 -10.80 21.43 -9.33
N THR A 172 -11.58 20.57 -10.00
CA THR A 172 -12.62 19.80 -9.26
C THR A 172 -12.76 18.31 -9.59
N LYS A 173 -11.84 17.72 -10.36
CA LYS A 173 -11.92 16.31 -10.77
C LYS A 173 -10.70 15.45 -10.42
N MET A 174 -9.87 15.85 -9.46
CA MET A 174 -8.71 15.05 -9.04
C MET A 174 -9.11 13.63 -8.59
N SER A 175 -10.27 13.50 -7.94
CA SER A 175 -10.82 12.23 -7.45
C SER A 175 -11.10 11.21 -8.56
N LYS A 176 -11.49 11.66 -9.76
CA LYS A 176 -11.84 10.75 -10.87
C LYS A 176 -10.63 10.28 -11.68
N TYR A 177 -9.50 10.98 -11.57
CA TYR A 177 -8.25 10.55 -12.22
C TYR A 177 -7.43 9.62 -11.33
N MET A 178 -7.65 9.56 -10.01
CA MET A 178 -7.09 8.52 -9.14
C MET A 178 -7.62 7.11 -9.47
N GLU A 179 -8.78 6.99 -10.14
CA GLU A 179 -9.34 5.70 -10.57
C GLU A 179 -8.55 5.05 -11.73
N CYS A 180 -7.82 5.81 -12.55
CA CYS A 180 -7.04 5.27 -13.69
C CYS A 180 -5.62 4.78 -13.31
N TRP A 181 -5.34 4.56 -12.03
CA TRP A 181 -4.03 4.14 -11.49
C TRP A 181 -3.96 2.67 -11.08
N GLY A 182 -4.85 1.82 -11.62
CA GLY A 182 -4.74 0.37 -11.47
C GLY A 182 -4.75 -0.08 -10.00
N ALA A 183 -5.67 0.44 -9.20
CA ALA A 183 -5.91 -0.03 -7.83
C ALA A 183 -6.57 -1.42 -7.79
N ASP A 184 -7.09 -1.93 -8.92
CA ASP A 184 -8.04 -3.04 -8.89
C ASP A 184 -7.44 -4.44 -8.74
N LYS A 185 -6.11 -4.60 -8.79
CA LYS A 185 -5.48 -5.91 -8.52
C LYS A 185 -4.11 -5.77 -7.81
N PRO A 186 -4.07 -5.47 -6.51
CA PRO A 186 -2.81 -5.37 -5.75
C PRO A 186 -1.99 -6.68 -5.71
N PHE A 187 -2.53 -7.79 -6.22
CA PHE A 187 -1.93 -9.12 -6.16
C PHE A 187 -1.83 -9.85 -7.50
N ALA A 188 -2.12 -9.21 -8.64
CA ALA A 188 -2.09 -9.88 -9.95
C ALA A 188 -0.70 -10.46 -10.30
N ASN A 189 0.37 -9.91 -9.73
CA ASN A 189 1.75 -10.30 -10.04
C ASN A 189 2.38 -11.31 -9.05
N ILE A 190 1.61 -11.78 -8.06
CA ILE A 190 2.10 -12.69 -6.99
C ILE A 190 1.87 -14.18 -7.33
N SER A 191 1.25 -14.50 -8.46
CA SER A 191 0.67 -15.83 -8.72
C SER A 191 1.65 -16.99 -8.99
N GLU A 192 2.96 -16.79 -9.07
CA GLU A 192 3.85 -17.82 -9.65
C GLU A 192 4.86 -18.50 -8.72
N SER A 193 4.95 -18.15 -7.42
CA SER A 193 5.86 -18.87 -6.51
C SER A 193 5.14 -19.73 -5.47
N THR A 194 5.70 -20.89 -5.16
CA THR A 194 5.27 -21.78 -4.07
C THR A 194 5.27 -21.05 -2.71
N LEU A 195 6.16 -20.08 -2.52
CA LEU A 195 6.19 -19.22 -1.34
C LEU A 195 4.99 -18.26 -1.29
N ALA A 196 4.59 -17.67 -2.40
CA ALA A 196 3.39 -16.85 -2.50
C ALA A 196 2.10 -17.66 -2.25
N LYS A 197 2.06 -18.93 -2.69
CA LYS A 197 0.97 -19.86 -2.33
C LYS A 197 0.95 -20.13 -0.83
N ASN A 198 2.11 -20.30 -0.21
CA ASN A 198 2.22 -20.51 1.24
C ASN A 198 1.81 -19.26 2.02
N ILE A 199 2.22 -18.05 1.61
CA ILE A 199 1.80 -16.78 2.21
C ILE A 199 0.29 -16.58 2.05
N ARG A 200 -0.26 -16.92 0.87
CA ARG A 200 -1.71 -16.87 0.64
C ARG A 200 -2.46 -17.87 1.52
N LEU A 201 -1.94 -19.07 1.70
CA LEU A 201 -2.52 -20.11 2.56
C LEU A 201 -2.40 -19.75 4.06
N THR A 202 -1.27 -19.19 4.51
CA THR A 202 -1.11 -18.71 5.89
C THR A 202 -1.97 -17.49 6.15
N SER A 203 -2.07 -16.58 5.17
CA SER A 203 -3.03 -15.48 5.23
C SER A 203 -4.43 -16.05 5.36
N LEU A 204 -4.87 -16.97 4.49
CA LEU A 204 -6.19 -17.64 4.53
C LEU A 204 -6.46 -18.35 5.86
N ALA A 205 -5.45 -19.01 6.44
CA ALA A 205 -5.55 -19.62 7.75
C ALA A 205 -5.67 -18.58 8.89
N LEU A 206 -4.94 -17.47 8.82
CA LEU A 206 -5.03 -16.32 9.74
C LEU A 206 -6.37 -15.58 9.64
N ILE A 207 -6.98 -15.60 8.46
CA ILE A 207 -8.32 -15.09 8.18
C ILE A 207 -9.37 -15.99 8.83
N GLU A 208 -9.25 -17.32 8.68
CA GLU A 208 -10.11 -18.29 9.37
C GLU A 208 -9.98 -18.20 10.90
N THR A 209 -8.78 -17.99 11.45
CA THR A 209 -8.56 -17.94 12.91
C THR A 209 -8.94 -16.61 13.57
N ASN A 210 -8.86 -15.46 12.88
CA ASN A 210 -9.25 -14.16 13.47
C ASN A 210 -10.70 -13.76 13.19
N LEU A 211 -11.37 -14.34 12.19
CA LEU A 211 -12.81 -14.16 11.98
C LEU A 211 -13.66 -15.10 12.87
N ILE A 212 -13.06 -16.13 13.47
CA ILE A 212 -13.73 -17.09 14.34
C ILE A 212 -12.97 -17.16 15.68
N PRO A 213 -13.31 -16.35 16.69
CA PRO A 213 -12.80 -16.57 18.03
C PRO A 213 -13.42 -17.87 18.58
N GLY A 214 -12.63 -18.95 18.58
CA GLY A 214 -12.93 -20.20 19.28
C GLY A 214 -13.59 -21.27 18.41
N ALA A 215 -12.77 -21.99 17.64
CA ALA A 215 -13.14 -23.31 17.11
C ALA A 215 -12.34 -24.39 17.87
N ASP A 216 -12.58 -24.49 19.18
CA ASP A 216 -12.36 -25.75 19.89
C ASP A 216 -13.73 -26.36 20.20
N SER A 217 -13.85 -27.63 19.86
CA SER A 217 -15.04 -28.50 19.85
C SER A 217 -15.98 -28.35 18.65
N GLY A 218 -16.04 -29.43 17.87
CA GLY A 218 -16.57 -29.49 16.52
C GLY A 218 -18.07 -29.24 16.41
N PHE A 219 -18.45 -28.49 15.37
CA PHE A 219 -19.30 -28.95 14.28
C PHE A 219 -19.21 -27.92 13.15
N SER A 220 -18.84 -28.38 11.96
CA SER A 220 -18.68 -27.58 10.74
C SER A 220 -19.96 -26.82 10.38
N CYS A 221 -19.87 -25.49 10.21
CA CYS A 221 -20.85 -24.73 9.44
C CYS A 221 -20.10 -23.82 8.44
N ARG A 222 -19.74 -24.40 7.29
CA ARG A 222 -19.10 -23.72 6.14
C ARG A 222 -20.07 -22.87 5.30
N GLN A 223 -21.16 -22.36 5.86
CA GLN A 223 -22.26 -21.81 5.06
C GLN A 223 -22.83 -20.48 5.58
N CYS A 224 -21.98 -19.49 5.87
CA CYS A 224 -22.43 -18.11 6.15
C CYS A 224 -21.67 -17.07 5.32
N GLU A 225 -21.35 -17.41 4.06
CA GLU A 225 -20.65 -16.49 3.13
C GLU A 225 -21.59 -15.85 2.08
N LYS A 226 -22.92 -16.00 2.20
CA LYS A 226 -23.87 -15.32 1.32
C LYS A 226 -24.86 -14.48 2.12
N ARG A 227 -24.80 -13.16 1.92
CA ARG A 227 -25.78 -12.18 2.41
C ARG A 227 -27.13 -12.24 1.68
N ASP A 228 -27.33 -13.23 0.81
CA ASP A 228 -28.51 -13.35 -0.05
C ASP A 228 -29.68 -14.10 0.62
N ASP A 229 -29.47 -14.73 1.79
CA ASP A 229 -30.46 -15.61 2.43
C ASP A 229 -31.22 -14.98 3.62
N LEU A 230 -31.11 -13.66 3.80
CA LEU A 230 -31.75 -12.92 4.90
C LEU A 230 -32.84 -11.99 4.39
N ASN A 231 -34.01 -12.03 5.02
CA ASN A 231 -35.05 -11.05 4.75
C ASN A 231 -34.60 -9.67 5.27
N PRO A 232 -34.51 -8.64 4.42
CA PRO A 232 -33.93 -7.34 4.80
C PRO A 232 -34.75 -6.57 5.83
N ILE A 233 -36.05 -6.87 5.95
CA ILE A 233 -36.94 -6.18 6.89
C ILE A 233 -37.04 -6.97 8.20
N LEU A 234 -37.24 -8.28 8.09
CA LEU A 234 -37.47 -9.15 9.26
C LEU A 234 -36.17 -9.65 9.90
N LEU A 235 -35.03 -9.49 9.21
CA LEU A 235 -33.72 -10.03 9.59
C LEU A 235 -33.74 -11.53 9.93
N LYS A 236 -34.70 -12.27 9.37
CA LYS A 236 -34.81 -13.73 9.48
C LYS A 236 -34.20 -14.40 8.26
N PHE A 237 -33.64 -15.58 8.45
CA PHE A 237 -33.24 -16.40 7.32
C PHE A 237 -34.47 -16.88 6.54
N TYR A 238 -34.37 -16.95 5.21
CA TYR A 238 -35.43 -17.54 4.38
C TYR A 238 -35.56 -19.05 4.63
N ASP A 239 -34.46 -19.72 4.99
CA ASP A 239 -34.47 -21.13 5.39
C ASP A 239 -34.85 -21.30 6.87
N SER A 240 -35.93 -22.06 7.10
CA SER A 240 -36.45 -22.37 8.43
C SER A 240 -35.52 -23.27 9.25
N GLY A 241 -34.67 -24.08 8.60
CA GLY A 241 -33.68 -24.92 9.28
C GLY A 241 -32.55 -24.10 9.89
N LEU A 242 -31.98 -23.18 9.11
CA LEU A 242 -30.91 -22.28 9.55
C LEU A 242 -31.39 -21.30 10.63
N GLU A 243 -32.60 -20.75 10.49
CA GLU A 243 -33.20 -19.87 11.50
C GLU A 243 -33.34 -20.59 12.86
N ARG A 244 -33.72 -21.87 12.85
CA ARG A 244 -33.89 -22.66 14.09
C ARG A 244 -32.55 -23.02 14.72
N ALA A 245 -31.55 -23.33 13.91
CA ALA A 245 -30.18 -23.57 14.39
C ALA A 245 -29.57 -22.29 14.99
N PHE A 246 -29.75 -21.14 14.35
CA PHE A 246 -29.29 -19.85 14.83
C PHE A 246 -29.97 -19.45 16.16
N ARG A 247 -31.29 -19.61 16.27
CA ARG A 247 -32.03 -19.32 17.52
C ARG A 247 -31.60 -20.15 18.73
N ASN A 248 -31.13 -21.36 18.49
CA ASN A 248 -30.70 -22.26 19.55
C ASN A 248 -29.24 -22.07 19.96
N GLN A 249 -28.50 -21.13 19.33
CA GLN A 249 -27.14 -20.81 19.75
C GLN A 249 -27.16 -19.95 21.03
N PRO A 250 -26.45 -20.36 22.10
CA PRO A 250 -26.35 -19.57 23.31
C PRO A 250 -25.47 -18.33 23.06
N ASP A 251 -26.04 -17.13 23.23
CA ASP A 251 -25.27 -15.89 23.19
C ASP A 251 -24.66 -15.60 24.57
N ASN A 252 -23.38 -15.96 24.73
CA ASN A 252 -22.63 -15.74 25.96
C ASN A 252 -22.47 -14.25 26.34
N LYS A 253 -22.73 -13.31 25.43
CA LYS A 253 -22.63 -11.86 25.68
C LYS A 253 -23.97 -11.22 25.99
N PHE A 254 -25.08 -11.95 25.86
CA PHE A 254 -26.43 -11.44 26.12
C PHE A 254 -26.61 -10.97 27.56
N ALA A 255 -26.15 -11.76 28.54
CA ALA A 255 -26.27 -11.43 29.96
C ALA A 255 -25.51 -10.14 30.32
N VAL A 256 -24.29 -9.97 29.81
CA VAL A 256 -23.46 -8.78 30.02
C VAL A 256 -24.11 -7.55 29.38
N SER A 257 -24.66 -7.71 28.18
CA SER A 257 -25.34 -6.63 27.46
C SER A 257 -26.61 -6.17 28.17
N MET A 258 -27.41 -7.12 28.68
CA MET A 258 -28.60 -6.80 29.48
C MET A 258 -28.26 -6.13 30.81
N ALA A 259 -27.22 -6.57 31.50
CA ALA A 259 -26.75 -5.92 32.72
C ALA A 259 -26.37 -4.45 32.45
N CYS A 260 -25.66 -4.17 31.35
CA CYS A 260 -25.27 -2.81 30.96
C CYS A 260 -26.50 -1.93 30.67
N VAL A 261 -27.49 -2.44 29.93
CA VAL A 261 -28.73 -1.72 29.63
C VAL A 261 -29.53 -1.43 30.91
N CYS A 262 -29.61 -2.39 31.84
CA CYS A 262 -30.27 -2.18 33.13
C CYS A 262 -29.59 -1.10 33.96
N ILE A 263 -28.25 -1.07 33.99
CA ILE A 263 -27.49 -0.02 34.70
C ILE A 263 -27.78 1.35 34.08
N LEU A 264 -27.72 1.49 32.76
CA LEU A 264 -28.02 2.75 32.08
C LEU A 264 -29.46 3.21 32.35
N PHE A 265 -30.41 2.29 32.38
CA PHE A 265 -31.81 2.60 32.70
C PHE A 265 -31.97 3.12 34.13
N LEU A 266 -31.34 2.46 35.12
CA LEU A 266 -31.39 2.88 36.52
C LEU A 266 -30.68 4.23 36.73
N CYS A 267 -29.56 4.47 36.06
CA CYS A 267 -28.88 5.77 36.09
C CYS A 267 -29.76 6.89 35.53
N ASN A 268 -30.42 6.66 34.39
CA ASN A 268 -31.35 7.63 33.81
C ASN A 268 -32.58 7.87 34.69
N ALA A 269 -33.14 6.83 35.30
CA ALA A 269 -34.25 6.96 36.24
C ALA A 269 -33.83 7.74 37.50
N GLY A 270 -32.62 7.48 38.03
CA GLY A 270 -32.06 8.23 39.15
C GLY A 270 -31.84 9.71 38.84
N LEU A 271 -31.31 10.02 37.65
CA LEU A 271 -31.19 11.40 37.17
C LEU A 271 -32.55 12.08 37.03
N GLN A 272 -33.56 11.39 36.48
CA GLN A 272 -34.92 11.92 36.38
C GLN A 272 -35.51 12.20 37.76
N LEU A 273 -35.34 11.30 38.74
CA LEU A 273 -35.82 11.51 40.10
C LEU A 273 -35.12 12.68 40.80
N LEU A 274 -33.81 12.83 40.61
CA LEU A 274 -33.04 13.97 41.13
C LEU A 274 -33.52 15.30 40.54
N VAL A 275 -33.72 15.35 39.22
CA VAL A 275 -34.19 16.55 38.52
C VAL A 275 -35.63 16.92 38.88
N PHE A 276 -36.52 15.96 39.14
CA PHE A 276 -37.88 16.21 39.60
C PHE A 276 -38.01 16.44 41.11
N SER A 277 -36.95 16.18 41.89
CA SER A 277 -36.92 16.43 43.35
C SER A 277 -36.43 17.82 43.75
N VAL A 278 -36.09 18.67 42.77
CA VAL A 278 -35.74 20.09 42.90
C VAL A 278 -36.89 20.92 42.34
#